data_AF-R6YEP7-F1
#
_entry.id   AF-R6YEP7-F1
#
_cell.length_a   1.000
_cell.length_b   1.000
_cell.length_c   1.000
_cell.angle_alpha   90.00
_cell.angle_beta   90.00
_cell.angle_gamma   90.00
#
_symmetry.space_group_name_H-M   'P 1'
#
loop_
_entity.id
_entity.type
_entity.pdbx_description
1 polymer ?
#
loop_
_entity_poly.entity_id
_entity_poly.type
_entity_poly.pdbx_seq_one_letter_code
_entity_poly.pdbx_strand_id
1 'polypeptide(L)'
;MSVKQLVKWALNRKYEQRKEDASADAAENENERKQVDWLEARLAQRDVKVDTLYSEVRKLENEKLELVYKLHEKELQLKEVEMRKCEVRGCDKRQPPSDY
;
A
#
# COMPACT_ATOMS: atom_id res chain seq x y z
N MET A 1 25.90 57.91 -19.11
CA MET A 1 26.78 56.79 -19.53
C MET A 1 27.81 57.31 -20.51
N SER A 2 29.08 56.96 -20.35
CA SER A 2 30.17 57.36 -21.26
C SER A 2 30.11 56.56 -22.57
N VAL A 3 30.51 57.16 -23.70
CA VAL A 3 30.56 56.52 -25.04
C VAL A 3 31.33 55.18 -25.00
N LYS A 4 32.40 55.11 -24.20
CA LYS A 4 33.20 53.88 -24.02
C LYS A 4 32.38 52.73 -23.38
N GLN A 5 31.47 53.05 -22.46
CA GLN A 5 30.62 52.04 -21.81
C GLN A 5 29.57 51.50 -22.77
N LEU A 6 29.00 52.35 -23.63
CA LEU A 6 28.04 51.97 -24.67
C LEU A 6 28.66 51.02 -25.71
N VAL A 7 29.89 51.30 -26.16
CA VAL A 7 30.60 50.43 -27.11
C VAL A 7 30.91 49.07 -26.48
N LYS A 8 31.41 49.05 -25.24
CA LYS A 8 31.69 47.80 -24.51
C LYS A 8 30.43 46.97 -24.30
N TRP A 9 29.32 47.61 -23.93
CA TRP A 9 28.03 46.93 -23.80
C TRP A 9 27.55 46.35 -25.14
N ALA A 10 27.60 47.12 -26.23
CA ALA A 10 27.14 46.65 -27.54
C ALA A 10 27.94 45.43 -28.04
N LEU A 11 29.25 45.41 -27.81
CA LEU A 11 30.12 44.30 -28.17
C LEU A 11 29.84 43.04 -27.32
N ASN A 12 29.55 43.20 -26.03
CA ASN A 12 29.37 42.08 -25.10
C ASN A 12 27.92 41.63 -24.93
N ARG A 13 26.93 42.39 -25.42
CA ARG A 13 25.49 42.12 -25.20
C ARG A 13 25.07 40.69 -25.56
N LYS A 14 25.51 40.19 -26.72
CA LYS A 14 25.19 38.81 -27.16
C LYS A 14 25.83 37.73 -26.29
N TYR A 15 26.97 38.04 -25.67
CA TYR A 15 27.64 37.11 -24.77
C TYR A 15 26.92 37.05 -23.42
N GLU A 16 26.60 38.21 -22.84
CA GLU A 16 25.84 38.26 -21.59
C GLU A 16 24.43 37.64 -21.73
N GLN A 17 23.74 37.90 -22.86
CA GLN A 17 22.45 37.24 -23.15
C GLN A 17 22.56 35.71 -23.13
N ARG A 18 23.54 35.14 -23.84
CA ARG A 18 23.75 33.68 -23.85
C ARG A 18 24.10 33.11 -22.47
N LYS A 19 24.79 33.90 -21.64
CA LYS A 19 25.14 33.50 -20.29
C LYS A 19 23.92 33.54 -19.36
N GLU A 20 23.07 34.55 -19.49
CA GLU A 20 21.80 34.67 -18.78
C GLU A 20 20.85 33.54 -19.20
N ASP A 21 20.71 33.27 -20.51
CA ASP A 21 19.90 32.17 -21.05
C ASP A 21 20.39 30.82 -20.51
N ALA A 22 21.70 30.53 -20.60
CA ALA A 22 22.26 29.29 -20.06
C ALA A 22 22.08 29.16 -18.53
N SER A 23 22.09 30.28 -17.81
CA SER A 23 21.83 30.30 -16.37
C SER A 23 20.36 30.04 -16.06
N ALA A 24 19.43 30.55 -16.88
CA ALA A 24 18.00 30.29 -16.76
C ALA A 24 17.71 28.81 -17.05
N ASP A 25 18.24 28.28 -18.16
CA ASP A 25 18.11 26.87 -18.52
C ASP A 25 18.67 25.94 -17.43
N ALA A 26 19.79 26.29 -16.82
CA ALA A 26 20.38 25.52 -15.72
C ALA A 26 19.47 25.52 -14.48
N ALA A 27 18.88 26.65 -14.14
CA ALA A 27 17.97 26.78 -13.00
C ALA A 27 16.65 26.03 -13.24
N GLU A 28 16.11 26.06 -14.46
CA GLU A 28 14.94 25.28 -14.84
C GLU A 28 15.21 23.78 -14.74
N ASN A 29 16.32 23.31 -15.35
CA ASN A 29 16.73 21.91 -15.26
C ASN A 29 16.96 21.44 -13.81
N GLU A 30 17.51 22.29 -12.94
CA GLU A 30 17.69 21.95 -11.52
C GLU A 30 16.34 21.81 -10.80
N ASN A 31 15.39 22.69 -11.11
CA ASN A 31 14.05 22.63 -10.53
C ASN A 31 13.30 21.38 -10.99
N GLU A 32 13.37 21.05 -12.28
CA GLU A 32 12.79 19.83 -12.84
C GLU A 32 13.36 18.58 -12.18
N ARG A 33 14.69 18.51 -12.01
CA ARG A 33 15.34 17.40 -11.29
C ARG A 33 14.81 17.26 -9.87
N LYS A 34 14.71 18.36 -9.11
CA LYS A 34 14.16 18.35 -7.75
C LYS A 34 12.71 17.88 -7.72
N GLN A 35 11.91 18.27 -8.72
CA GLN A 35 10.53 17.82 -8.84
C GLN A 35 10.46 16.31 -9.09
N VAL A 36 11.30 15.79 -10.00
CA VAL A 36 11.40 14.35 -10.27
C VAL A 36 11.82 13.59 -9.01
N ASP A 37 12.89 14.02 -8.35
CA ASP A 37 13.38 13.40 -7.11
C ASP A 37 12.29 13.35 -6.03
N TRP A 38 11.52 14.43 -5.89
CA TRP A 38 10.40 14.50 -4.94
C TRP A 38 9.27 13.53 -5.30
N LEU A 39 8.94 13.41 -6.58
CA LEU A 39 7.92 12.47 -7.07
C LEU A 39 8.37 11.02 -6.89
N GLU A 40 9.62 10.70 -7.22
CA GLU A 40 10.21 9.37 -7.04
C GLU A 40 10.22 8.96 -5.57
N ALA A 41 10.64 9.85 -4.66
CA ALA A 41 10.60 9.58 -3.22
C ALA A 41 9.18 9.28 -2.72
N ARG A 42 8.19 10.02 -3.24
CA ARG A 42 6.79 9.81 -2.87
C ARG A 42 6.20 8.54 -3.49
N LEU A 43 6.62 8.15 -4.69
CA LEU A 43 6.27 6.87 -5.28
C LEU A 43 6.83 5.71 -4.45
N ALA A 44 8.12 5.76 -4.08
CA ALA A 44 8.73 4.74 -3.23
C ALA A 44 8.01 4.60 -1.87
N GLN A 45 7.60 5.72 -1.24
CA GLN A 45 6.79 5.67 -0.02
C GLN A 45 5.43 4.99 -0.24
N ARG A 46 4.80 5.21 -1.40
CA ARG A 46 3.53 4.57 -1.74
C ARG A 46 3.71 3.08 -2.03
N ASP A 47 4.77 2.69 -2.71
CA ASP A 47 5.06 1.28 -3.00
C ASP A 47 5.25 0.49 -1.70
N VAL A 48 6.04 1.01 -0.76
CA VAL A 48 6.21 0.40 0.57
C VAL A 48 4.86 0.27 1.30
N LYS A 49 4.00 1.29 1.22
CA LYS A 49 2.67 1.24 1.83
C LYS A 49 1.79 0.17 1.16
N VAL A 50 1.85 0.07 -0.16
CA VAL A 50 1.08 -0.92 -0.93
C VAL A 50 1.52 -2.33 -0.56
N ASP A 51 2.83 -2.60 -0.53
CA ASP A 51 3.37 -3.90 -0.13
C ASP A 51 2.97 -4.29 1.30
N THR A 52 3.02 -3.32 2.22
CA THR A 52 2.58 -3.51 3.60
C THR A 52 1.11 -3.92 3.65
N LEU A 53 0.23 -3.17 2.97
CA LEU A 53 -1.20 -3.47 2.92
C LEU A 53 -1.49 -4.84 2.30
N TYR A 54 -0.80 -5.20 1.21
CA TYR A 54 -0.94 -6.52 0.62
C TYR A 54 -0.56 -7.63 1.59
N SER A 55 0.52 -7.46 2.35
CA SER A 55 0.95 -8.43 3.36
C SER A 55 -0.08 -8.58 4.49
N GLU A 56 -0.67 -7.48 4.95
CA GLU A 56 -1.71 -7.47 5.98
C GLU A 56 -2.98 -8.15 5.51
N VAL A 57 -3.45 -7.84 4.30
CA VAL A 57 -4.62 -8.49 3.70
C VAL A 57 -4.40 -9.99 3.61
N ARG A 58 -3.25 -10.43 3.12
CA ARG A 58 -2.94 -11.87 3.01
C ARG A 58 -2.94 -12.56 4.39
N LYS A 59 -2.43 -11.88 5.42
CA LYS A 59 -2.46 -12.37 6.80
C LYS A 59 -3.89 -12.50 7.31
N LEU A 60 -4.73 -11.48 7.12
CA LEU A 60 -6.14 -11.49 7.53
C LEU A 60 -6.96 -12.55 6.79
N GLU A 61 -6.69 -12.77 5.50
CA GLU A 61 -7.32 -13.85 4.73
C GLU A 61 -6.99 -15.23 5.30
N ASN A 62 -5.73 -15.45 5.67
CA ASN A 62 -5.30 -16.70 6.31
C ASN A 62 -5.95 -16.86 7.69
N GLU A 63 -5.94 -15.81 8.52
CA GLU A 63 -6.60 -15.83 9.84
C GLU A 63 -8.11 -16.12 9.72
N LYS A 64 -8.78 -15.52 8.74
CA LYS A 64 -10.18 -15.78 8.44
C LYS A 64 -10.41 -17.23 8.03
N LEU A 65 -9.55 -17.79 7.17
CA LEU A 65 -9.65 -19.17 6.72
C LEU A 65 -9.50 -20.14 7.91
N GLU A 66 -8.52 -19.90 8.78
CA GLU A 66 -8.31 -20.68 10.01
C GLU A 66 -9.53 -20.62 10.94
N LEU A 67 -10.16 -19.45 11.08
CA LEU A 67 -11.38 -19.30 11.86
C LEU A 67 -12.54 -20.08 11.27
N VAL A 68 -12.69 -20.09 9.93
CA VAL A 68 -13.71 -20.89 9.24
C VAL A 68 -13.51 -22.38 9.51
N TYR A 69 -12.27 -22.88 9.43
CA TYR A 69 -11.98 -24.29 9.74
C TYR A 69 -12.31 -24.64 11.19
N LYS A 70 -11.89 -23.82 12.15
CA LYS A 70 -12.20 -24.03 13.57
C LYS A 70 -13.71 -24.00 13.83
N LEU A 71 -14.43 -23.06 13.22
CA LEU A 71 -15.88 -22.98 13.35
C LEU A 71 -16.53 -24.26 12.81
N HIS A 72 -16.11 -24.70 11.63
CA HIS A 72 -16.68 -25.90 11.01
C HIS A 72 -16.40 -27.16 11.83
N GLU A 73 -15.20 -27.30 12.40
CA GLU A 73 -14.88 -28.38 13.33
C GLU A 73 -15.84 -28.39 14.54
N LYS A 74 -16.14 -27.21 15.11
CA LYS A 74 -17.09 -27.10 16.22
C LYS A 74 -18.52 -27.38 15.80
N GLU A 75 -18.93 -26.96 14.61
CA GLU A 75 -20.26 -27.28 14.06
C GLU A 75 -20.44 -28.79 13.91
N LEU A 76 -19.41 -29.51 13.44
CA LEU A 76 -19.44 -30.97 13.34
C LEU A 76 -19.52 -31.62 14.73
N GLN A 77 -18.68 -31.20 15.68
CA GLN A 77 -18.72 -31.70 17.06
C GLN A 77 -20.09 -31.45 17.72
N LEU A 78 -20.69 -30.28 17.50
CA LEU A 78 -22.01 -29.95 18.01
C LEU A 78 -23.08 -30.88 17.41
N LYS A 79 -23.07 -31.06 16.08
CA LYS A 79 -24.00 -31.97 15.40
C LYS A 79 -23.86 -33.41 15.90
N GLU A 80 -22.63 -33.89 16.12
CA GLU A 80 -22.40 -35.22 16.68
C GLU A 80 -22.98 -35.37 18.09
N VAL A 81 -22.79 -34.37 18.96
CA VAL A 81 -23.35 -34.37 20.31
C VAL A 81 -24.87 -34.27 20.27
N GLU A 82 -25.43 -33.44 19.40
CA GLU A 82 -26.89 -33.30 19.21
C GLU A 82 -27.52 -34.63 18.77
N MET A 83 -26.91 -35.33 17.81
CA MET A 83 -27.36 -36.67 17.39
C MET A 83 -27.26 -37.71 18.52
N ARG A 84 -26.27 -37.55 19.42
CA ARG A 84 -26.06 -38.47 20.55
C ARG A 84 -26.86 -38.10 21.80
N LYS A 85 -27.45 -36.91 21.87
CA LYS A 85 -28.19 -36.44 23.04
C LYS A 85 -29.44 -37.28 23.26
N CYS A 86 -29.61 -37.80 24.47
CA CYS A 86 -30.85 -38.42 24.91
C CYS A 86 -31.79 -37.33 25.43
N GLU A 87 -33.03 -37.33 24.95
CA GLU A 87 -34.04 -36.36 25.38
C GLU A 87 -34.68 -36.72 26.73
N VAL A 88 -34.53 -37.97 27.18
CA VAL A 88 -35.17 -38.51 28.37
C VAL A 88 -34.17 -38.70 29.52
N ARG A 89 -34.54 -38.31 30.74
CA ARG A 89 -33.69 -38.43 31.92
C ARG A 89 -33.54 -39.90 32.34
N GLY A 90 -32.31 -40.34 32.59
CA GLY A 90 -32.01 -41.70 33.06
C GLY A 90 -31.71 -42.73 31.95
N CYS A 91 -31.88 -42.39 30.67
CA CYS A 91 -31.51 -43.21 29.51
C CYS A 91 -32.17 -44.60 29.37
N ASP A 92 -32.96 -45.08 30.33
CA ASP A 92 -33.64 -46.40 30.27
C ASP A 92 -34.58 -46.56 29.05
N LYS A 93 -35.13 -45.45 28.55
CA LYS A 93 -35.97 -45.37 27.35
C LYS A 93 -35.48 -44.27 26.40
N ARG A 94 -34.18 -44.29 26.07
CA ARG A 94 -33.53 -43.26 25.24
C ARG A 94 -34.33 -42.91 24.00
N GLN A 95 -34.51 -41.61 23.76
CA GLN A 95 -35.11 -41.04 22.57
C GLN A 95 -34.17 -39.98 21.98
N PRO A 96 -33.91 -40.00 20.65
CA PRO A 96 -34.25 -41.09 19.72
C PRO A 96 -33.49 -42.40 20.07
N PRO A 97 -33.99 -43.58 19.64
CA PRO A 97 -33.22 -44.82 19.73
C PRO A 97 -31.81 -44.64 19.13
N SER A 98 -30.78 -45.30 19.69
CA SER A 98 -29.45 -45.27 19.09
C SER A 98 -29.41 -46.27 17.94
N ASP A 99 -29.15 -45.80 16.73
CA ASP A 99 -28.84 -46.66 15.57
C ASP A 99 -27.32 -46.89 15.41
N TYR A 100 -26.51 -46.30 16.30
CA TYR A 100 -25.07 -46.55 16.48
C TYR A 100 -24.82 -47.56 17.59
#